data_AF-A0A084SUM3-F1
#
_entry.id   AF-A0A084SUM3-F1
#
_cell.length_a   1.000
_cell.length_b   1.000
_cell.length_c   1.000
_cell.angle_alpha   90.00
_cell.angle_beta   90.00
_cell.angle_gamma   90.00
#
_symmetry.space_group_name_H-M   'P 1'
#
loop_
_entity.id
_entity.type
_entity.pdbx_description
1 polymer ?
#
loop_
_entity_poly.entity_id
_entity_poly.type
_entity_poly.pdbx_seq_one_letter_code
_entity_poly.pdbx_strand_id
1 'polypeptide(L)'
;MAKHQLIISKKINGNFPVRSEEERFNAIRTLVVNWKGTWEPRERPDLFLVVAPGDELEVVLADEQHEGGSFWLFNRESPSRPLLVPLPEGQRLDGVERVDLQKGSVILTVDPTIAKDAGESRYNLRVSVLGMPPAPFVGQGQAGTLIASKP
;
A
#
# COMPACT_ATOMS: atom_id res chain seq x y z
N MET A 1 15.77 2.26 -11.44
CA MET A 1 14.99 1.26 -10.71
C MET A 1 15.46 1.29 -9.27
N ALA A 2 14.61 1.76 -8.38
CA ALA A 2 14.86 1.77 -6.94
C ALA A 2 14.14 0.58 -6.29
N LYS A 3 14.67 0.11 -5.16
CA LYS A 3 14.01 -0.88 -4.30
C LYS A 3 13.51 -0.20 -3.03
N HIS A 4 12.25 -0.41 -2.72
CA HIS A 4 11.56 0.14 -1.55
C HIS A 4 11.10 -1.00 -0.66
N GLN A 5 11.14 -0.81 0.66
CA GLN A 5 10.73 -1.82 1.63
C GLN A 5 9.57 -1.33 2.48
N LEU A 6 8.55 -2.16 2.63
CA LEU A 6 7.43 -2.00 3.54
C LEU A 6 7.33 -3.21 4.46
N ILE A 7 7.18 -2.96 5.75
CA ILE A 7 7.19 -3.98 6.79
C ILE A 7 5.80 -4.06 7.40
N ILE A 8 5.20 -5.25 7.37
CA ILE A 8 4.00 -5.60 8.14
C ILE A 8 4.47 -5.92 9.57
N SER A 9 4.24 -5.01 10.50
CA SER A 9 4.62 -5.16 11.91
C SER A 9 3.40 -5.00 12.83
N LYS A 10 2.88 -6.12 13.34
CA LYS A 10 1.76 -6.11 14.29
C LYS A 10 2.08 -5.37 15.60
N LYS A 11 3.35 -5.36 16.01
CA LYS A 11 3.80 -4.79 17.29
C LYS A 11 4.04 -3.28 17.26
N ILE A 12 4.38 -2.73 16.09
CA ILE A 12 4.76 -1.32 15.94
C ILE A 12 3.59 -0.51 15.41
N ASN A 13 2.81 -1.08 14.47
CA ASN A 13 1.68 -0.40 13.89
C ASN A 13 0.65 -1.39 13.35
N GLY A 14 -0.38 -1.66 14.15
CA GLY A 14 -1.37 -2.71 13.85
C GLY A 14 -2.19 -2.50 12.58
N ASN A 15 -2.20 -1.28 12.02
CA ASN A 15 -3.08 -0.92 10.89
C ASN A 15 -2.35 -0.46 9.63
N PHE A 16 -1.07 -0.11 9.70
CA PHE A 16 -0.29 0.40 8.57
C PHE A 16 1.05 -0.32 8.45
N PRO A 17 1.58 -0.50 7.22
CA PRO A 17 2.96 -0.93 7.08
C PRO A 17 3.89 0.15 7.63
N VAL A 18 5.10 -0.26 8.00
CA VAL A 18 6.16 0.66 8.43
C VAL A 18 7.35 0.58 7.49
N ARG A 19 8.11 1.66 7.40
CA ARG A 19 9.42 1.70 6.75
C ARG A 19 10.48 1.96 7.82
N SER A 20 11.62 1.29 7.70
CA SER A 20 12.79 1.58 8.53
C SER A 20 13.63 2.67 7.88
N GLU A 21 13.79 3.81 8.56
CA GLU A 21 14.65 4.93 8.16
C GLU A 21 15.40 5.43 9.39
N GLU A 22 16.74 5.53 9.30
CA GLU A 22 17.58 6.12 10.37
C GLU A 22 17.25 5.58 11.78
N GLU A 23 17.14 4.25 11.91
CA GLU A 23 16.81 3.54 13.16
C GLU A 23 15.40 3.79 13.71
N ARG A 24 14.53 4.43 12.92
CA ARG A 24 13.13 4.67 13.25
C ARG A 24 12.19 3.91 12.33
N PHE A 25 11.05 3.54 12.86
CA PHE A 25 9.96 2.94 12.09
C PHE A 25 8.87 3.99 11.84
N ASN A 26 8.72 4.38 10.58
CA ASN A 26 7.73 5.35 10.16
C ASN A 26 6.52 4.66 9.56
N ALA A 27 5.33 5.06 10.00
CA ALA A 27 4.07 4.54 9.51
C ALA A 27 3.74 5.07 8.12
N ILE A 28 3.77 4.20 7.11
CA ILE A 28 3.43 4.61 5.74
C ILE A 28 1.94 4.43 5.51
N ARG A 29 1.25 5.53 5.23
CA ARG A 29 -0.20 5.55 5.02
C ARG A 29 -0.60 5.60 3.57
N THR A 30 0.25 6.18 2.72
CA THR A 30 -0.06 6.41 1.32
C THR A 30 1.13 6.04 0.45
N LEU A 31 0.89 5.21 -0.56
CA LEU A 31 1.81 5.00 -1.67
C LEU A 31 1.45 5.97 -2.78
N VAL A 32 2.43 6.72 -3.27
CA VAL A 32 2.29 7.69 -4.36
C VAL A 32 3.10 7.19 -5.54
N VAL A 33 2.42 6.90 -6.64
CA VAL A 33 3.07 6.62 -7.93
C VAL A 33 3.27 7.96 -8.64
N ASN A 34 4.51 8.42 -8.72
CA ASN A 34 4.86 9.73 -9.26
C ASN A 34 5.50 9.58 -10.64
N TRP A 35 4.70 9.71 -11.71
CA TRP A 35 5.16 9.49 -13.08
C TRP A 35 6.05 10.60 -13.63
N LYS A 36 5.78 11.84 -13.23
CA LYS A 36 6.47 13.02 -13.75
C LYS A 36 7.66 13.45 -12.89
N GLY A 37 7.81 12.84 -11.70
CA GLY A 37 8.80 13.28 -10.71
C GLY A 37 8.47 14.66 -10.11
N THR A 38 7.27 15.19 -10.36
CA THR A 38 6.90 16.57 -10.01
C THR A 38 6.26 16.68 -8.63
N TRP A 39 5.83 15.55 -8.04
CA TRP A 39 5.29 15.55 -6.70
C TRP A 39 6.40 15.48 -5.65
N GLU A 40 6.37 16.42 -4.71
CA GLU A 40 7.18 16.42 -3.50
C GLU A 40 6.27 16.46 -2.27
N PRO A 41 6.56 15.67 -1.22
CA PRO A 41 5.79 15.71 0.01
C PRO A 41 6.03 17.04 0.74
N ARG A 42 5.06 17.95 0.68
CA ARG A 42 5.14 19.23 1.40
C ARG A 42 4.92 19.07 2.91
N GLU A 43 3.93 18.28 3.30
CA GLU A 43 3.54 18.08 4.70
C GLU A 43 3.60 16.58 5.05
N ARG A 44 4.31 16.25 6.13
CA ARG A 44 4.50 14.88 6.66
C ARG A 44 5.01 13.86 5.62
N PRO A 45 6.22 14.06 5.05
CA PRO A 45 6.84 13.13 4.12
C PRO A 45 6.95 11.71 4.67
N ASP A 46 7.09 11.59 5.99
CA ASP A 46 7.17 10.34 6.74
C ASP A 46 5.95 9.42 6.60
N LEU A 47 4.81 9.95 6.11
CA LEU A 47 3.60 9.15 5.89
C LEU A 47 3.45 8.63 4.45
N PHE A 48 4.33 9.04 3.53
CA PHE A 48 4.23 8.73 2.12
C PHE A 48 5.42 7.89 1.66
N LEU A 49 5.15 6.90 0.82
CA LEU A 49 6.17 6.24 0.02
C LEU A 49 5.97 6.64 -1.43
N VAL A 50 6.99 7.27 -2.03
CA VAL A 50 6.97 7.67 -3.44
C VAL A 50 7.71 6.64 -4.27
N VAL A 51 7.04 6.15 -5.31
CA VAL A 51 7.59 5.16 -6.24
C VAL A 51 7.40 5.60 -7.68
N ALA A 52 8.27 5.11 -8.56
CA ALA A 52 8.12 5.24 -10.00
C ALA A 52 7.68 3.90 -10.63
N PRO A 53 7.05 3.91 -11.82
CA PRO A 53 6.84 2.68 -12.58
C PRO A 53 8.15 1.94 -12.82
N GLY A 54 8.14 0.62 -12.60
CA GLY A 54 9.32 -0.23 -12.66
C GLY A 54 10.14 -0.30 -11.38
N ASP A 55 9.84 0.50 -10.34
CA ASP A 55 10.46 0.30 -9.04
C ASP A 55 10.01 -1.00 -8.38
N GLU A 56 10.87 -1.55 -7.52
CA GLU A 56 10.59 -2.74 -6.73
C GLU A 56 10.02 -2.35 -5.36
N LEU A 57 8.98 -3.05 -4.95
CA LEU A 57 8.37 -2.97 -3.63
C LEU A 57 8.51 -4.33 -2.93
N GLU A 58 9.37 -4.37 -1.92
CA GLU A 58 9.52 -5.51 -1.02
C GLU A 58 8.57 -5.36 0.16
N VAL A 59 7.63 -6.30 0.30
CA VAL A 59 6.75 -6.40 1.46
C VAL A 59 7.30 -7.49 2.39
N VAL A 60 7.58 -7.15 3.64
CA VAL A 60 8.22 -8.02 4.64
C VAL A 60 7.28 -8.25 5.81
N LEU A 61 7.13 -9.48 6.27
CA LEU A 61 6.45 -9.79 7.52
C LEU A 61 7.47 -9.86 8.67
N ALA A 62 7.38 -8.95 9.64
CA ALA A 62 8.38 -8.85 10.73
C ALA A 62 8.17 -9.83 11.90
N ASP A 63 6.96 -10.39 12.06
CA ASP A 63 6.66 -11.31 13.16
C ASP A 63 6.23 -12.67 12.60
N GLU A 64 7.17 -13.62 12.60
CA GLU A 64 7.00 -14.96 12.01
C GLU A 64 6.35 -15.96 12.97
N GLN A 65 5.96 -15.54 14.18
CA GLN A 65 5.48 -16.43 15.23
C GLN A 65 4.00 -16.86 15.05
N HIS A 66 3.67 -17.45 13.90
CA HIS A 66 2.47 -18.28 13.61
C HIS A 66 1.28 -17.62 12.89
N GLU A 67 1.23 -16.30 12.75
CA GLU A 67 0.12 -15.63 12.05
C GLU A 67 0.64 -14.76 10.91
N GLY A 68 0.31 -15.12 9.67
CA GLY A 68 0.58 -14.30 8.50
C GLY A 68 -0.06 -12.91 8.55
N GLY A 69 0.26 -12.08 7.57
CA GLY A 69 -0.28 -10.75 7.41
C GLY A 69 -0.71 -10.47 5.98
N SER A 70 -1.69 -9.59 5.82
CA SER A 70 -2.09 -9.06 4.53
C SER A 70 -1.75 -7.58 4.44
N PHE A 71 -1.15 -7.19 3.33
CA PHE A 71 -0.92 -5.81 2.95
C PHE A 71 -1.95 -5.40 1.91
N TRP A 72 -2.58 -4.26 2.08
CA TRP A 72 -3.69 -3.80 1.25
C TRP A 72 -3.38 -2.44 0.64
N LEU A 73 -3.64 -2.30 -0.66
CA LEU A 73 -3.54 -1.06 -1.41
C LEU A 73 -4.94 -0.70 -1.92
N PHE A 74 -5.51 0.35 -1.33
CA PHE A 74 -6.80 0.89 -1.76
C PHE A 74 -6.56 2.06 -2.69
N ASN A 75 -6.92 1.90 -3.96
CA ASN A 75 -6.87 3.03 -4.86
C ASN A 75 -8.03 4.00 -4.60
N ARG A 76 -7.75 5.30 -4.62
CA ARG A 76 -8.75 6.37 -4.45
C ARG A 76 -9.54 6.69 -5.72
N GLU A 77 -9.09 6.21 -6.87
CA GLU A 77 -9.59 6.55 -8.22
C GLU A 77 -9.95 5.31 -9.07
N SER A 78 -9.89 4.10 -8.50
CA SER A 78 -10.30 2.82 -9.10
C SER A 78 -9.71 2.52 -10.50
N PRO A 79 -8.47 2.00 -10.59
CA PRO A 79 -7.83 1.68 -11.85
C PRO A 79 -8.38 0.36 -12.37
N SER A 80 -8.44 0.23 -13.70
CA SER A 80 -8.84 -1.01 -14.39
C SER A 80 -7.76 -2.09 -14.37
N ARG A 81 -6.53 -1.77 -13.94
CA ARG A 81 -5.36 -2.68 -13.93
C ARG A 81 -4.66 -2.73 -12.56
N PRO A 82 -3.95 -3.83 -12.24
CA PRO A 82 -3.15 -3.93 -11.02
C PRO A 82 -1.95 -2.98 -11.05
N LEU A 83 -1.61 -2.42 -9.89
CA LEU A 83 -0.41 -1.64 -9.64
C LEU A 83 0.82 -2.53 -9.50
N LEU A 84 0.68 -3.65 -8.79
CA LEU A 84 1.81 -4.52 -8.48
C LEU A 84 1.81 -5.76 -9.38
N VAL A 85 2.98 -6.15 -9.86
CA VAL A 85 3.18 -7.34 -10.70
C VAL A 85 4.40 -8.16 -10.22
N PRO A 86 4.32 -9.50 -10.17
CA PRO A 86 3.12 -10.31 -10.40
C PRO A 86 2.18 -10.29 -9.18
N LEU A 87 0.88 -10.05 -9.41
CA LEU A 87 -0.15 -10.21 -8.39
C LEU A 87 -1.08 -11.38 -8.80
N PRO A 88 -1.15 -12.48 -8.03
CA PRO A 88 -2.02 -13.62 -8.34
C PRO A 88 -3.50 -13.25 -8.54
N GLU A 89 -4.21 -14.02 -9.36
CA GLU A 89 -5.68 -13.90 -9.46
C GLU A 89 -6.34 -14.15 -8.09
N GLY A 90 -7.29 -13.30 -7.71
CA GLY A 90 -7.93 -13.33 -6.38
C GLY A 90 -7.28 -12.45 -5.31
N GLN A 91 -6.09 -11.90 -5.58
CA GLN A 91 -5.47 -10.84 -4.76
C GLN A 91 -5.93 -9.43 -5.16
N ARG A 92 -6.88 -9.33 -6.09
CA ARG A 92 -7.56 -8.10 -6.46
C ARG A 92 -9.06 -8.26 -6.29
N LEU A 93 -9.68 -7.44 -5.46
CA LEU A 93 -11.13 -7.43 -5.21
C LEU A 93 -11.63 -5.98 -5.26
N ASP A 94 -12.61 -5.69 -6.11
CA ASP A 94 -13.27 -4.37 -6.19
C ASP A 94 -12.32 -3.17 -6.28
N GLY A 95 -11.22 -3.29 -7.05
CA GLY A 95 -10.23 -2.22 -7.21
C GLY A 95 -9.24 -2.06 -6.05
N VAL A 96 -9.25 -3.00 -5.10
CA VAL A 96 -8.29 -3.12 -4.01
C VAL A 96 -7.30 -4.24 -4.33
N GLU A 97 -6.01 -3.98 -4.13
CA GLU A 97 -4.96 -4.99 -4.24
C GLU A 97 -4.54 -5.46 -2.85
N ARG A 98 -4.30 -6.76 -2.72
CA ARG A 98 -3.95 -7.43 -1.47
C ARG A 98 -2.74 -8.32 -1.68
N VAL A 99 -1.74 -8.21 -0.83
CA VAL A 99 -0.57 -9.08 -0.81
C VAL A 99 -0.59 -9.87 0.48
N ASP A 100 -0.73 -11.19 0.36
CA ASP A 100 -0.79 -12.11 1.49
C ASP A 100 0.58 -12.73 1.76
N LEU A 101 1.07 -12.59 2.99
CA LEU A 101 2.33 -13.19 3.43
C LEU A 101 2.08 -14.12 4.62
N GLN A 102 2.46 -15.38 4.47
CA GLN A 102 2.50 -16.32 5.60
C GLN A 102 3.81 -16.20 6.40
N LYS A 103 4.93 -15.91 5.73
CA LYS A 103 6.27 -15.76 6.29
C LYS A 103 7.19 -15.00 5.33
N GLY A 104 8.32 -14.48 5.83
CA GLY A 104 9.35 -13.86 5.02
C GLY A 104 8.91 -12.59 4.28
N SER A 105 9.32 -12.47 3.02
CA SER A 105 9.04 -11.31 2.18
C SER A 105 8.66 -11.70 0.75
N VAL A 106 8.02 -10.77 0.05
CA VAL A 106 7.77 -10.84 -1.39
C VAL A 106 8.24 -9.56 -2.06
N ILE A 107 8.86 -9.70 -3.23
CA ILE A 107 9.25 -8.56 -4.06
C ILE A 107 8.26 -8.49 -5.21
N LEU A 108 7.64 -7.32 -5.35
CA LEU A 108 6.70 -6.98 -6.41
C LEU A 108 7.25 -5.79 -7.18
N THR A 109 6.90 -5.66 -8.45
CA THR A 109 7.27 -4.52 -9.27
C THR A 109 6.06 -3.62 -9.46
N VAL A 110 6.27 -2.30 -9.35
CA VAL A 110 5.27 -1.32 -9.78
C VAL A 110 5.12 -1.45 -11.30
N ASP A 111 3.94 -1.83 -11.77
CA ASP A 111 3.68 -2.17 -13.17
C ASP A 111 4.21 -1.08 -14.11
N PRO A 112 5.25 -1.39 -14.92
CA PRO A 112 5.89 -0.41 -15.79
C PRO A 112 4.97 0.03 -16.94
N THR A 113 3.87 -0.68 -17.16
CA THR A 113 2.90 -0.41 -18.23
C THR A 113 1.79 0.56 -17.82
N ILE A 114 1.72 0.95 -16.54
CA ILE A 114 0.76 1.95 -16.10
C ILE A 114 1.05 3.27 -16.80
N ALA A 115 0.00 3.84 -17.41
CA ALA A 115 0.10 4.96 -18.31
C ALA A 115 0.71 6.20 -17.63
N LYS A 116 1.73 6.78 -18.28
CA LYS A 116 2.58 7.88 -17.76
C LYS A 116 1.89 9.25 -17.73
N ASP A 117 0.67 9.33 -18.23
CA ASP A 117 -0.10 10.54 -18.47
C ASP A 117 -0.99 10.96 -17.28
N ALA A 118 -1.22 10.08 -16.30
CA ALA A 118 -2.06 10.35 -15.13
C ALA A 118 -1.46 11.35 -14.11
N GLY A 119 -0.20 11.76 -14.24
CA GLY A 119 0.44 12.75 -13.36
C GLY A 119 0.87 12.18 -12.00
N GLU A 120 -0.07 11.73 -11.17
CA GLU A 120 0.17 10.99 -9.93
C GLU A 120 -1.02 10.08 -9.55
N SER A 121 -0.78 8.92 -8.95
CA SER A 121 -1.83 8.10 -8.34
C SER A 121 -1.50 7.78 -6.91
N ARG A 122 -2.55 7.70 -6.09
CA ARG A 122 -2.44 7.56 -4.65
C ARG A 122 -3.22 6.36 -4.16
N TYR A 123 -2.53 5.52 -3.39
CA TYR A 123 -3.07 4.30 -2.82
C TYR A 123 -2.97 4.39 -1.30
N ASN A 124 -4.10 4.23 -0.60
CA ASN A 124 -4.07 4.10 0.85
C ASN A 124 -3.53 2.72 1.21
N LEU A 125 -2.59 2.69 2.15
CA LEU A 125 -1.97 1.47 2.63
C LEU A 125 -2.62 1.01 3.94
N ARG A 126 -2.85 -0.29 4.06
CA ARG A 126 -3.25 -0.92 5.32
C ARG A 126 -2.58 -2.27 5.50
N VAL A 127 -2.53 -2.72 6.74
CA VAL A 127 -2.22 -4.12 7.06
C VAL A 127 -3.32 -4.73 7.92
N SER A 128 -3.36 -6.06 7.92
CA SER A 128 -4.26 -6.83 8.76
C SER A 128 -3.71 -8.24 8.98
N VAL A 129 -4.44 -9.03 9.77
CA VAL A 129 -4.27 -10.49 9.82
C VAL A 129 -4.51 -11.07 8.42
N LEU A 130 -3.78 -12.13 8.08
CA LEU A 130 -3.88 -12.83 6.80
C LEU A 130 -5.33 -13.04 6.34
N GLY A 131 -5.65 -12.56 5.14
CA GLY A 131 -6.95 -12.67 4.48
C GLY A 131 -8.05 -11.78 5.03
N MET A 132 -7.88 -11.21 6.22
CA MET A 132 -8.91 -10.41 6.90
C MET A 132 -8.91 -8.97 6.39
N PRO A 133 -10.05 -8.34 6.10
CA PRO A 133 -10.10 -6.93 5.78
C PRO A 133 -9.52 -6.06 6.92
N PRO A 134 -8.78 -4.98 6.61
CA PRO A 134 -8.18 -4.12 7.64
C PRO A 134 -9.25 -3.24 8.31
N ALA A 135 -9.07 -2.95 9.60
CA ALA A 135 -9.93 -2.06 10.37
C ALA A 135 -9.28 -0.67 10.58
N PRO A 136 -10.03 0.45 10.46
CA PRO A 136 -11.33 0.53 9.81
C PRO A 136 -11.20 0.27 8.31
N PHE A 137 -12.14 -0.50 7.76
CA PHE A 137 -12.31 -0.61 6.32
C PHE A 137 -12.87 0.73 5.86
N VAL A 138 -11.98 1.65 5.49
CA VAL A 138 -12.39 2.89 4.85
C VAL A 138 -12.88 2.49 3.47
N GLY A 139 -14.17 2.15 3.41
CA GLY A 139 -14.88 2.00 2.16
C GLY A 139 -14.59 3.24 1.34
N GLN A 140 -14.26 3.02 0.07
CA GLN A 140 -14.38 4.05 -0.94
C GLN A 140 -15.74 4.71 -0.70
N GLY A 141 -15.72 5.93 -0.17
CA GLY A 141 -16.88 6.78 -0.32
C GLY A 141 -17.08 6.86 -1.82
N GLN A 142 -18.15 6.23 -2.32
CA GLN A 142 -18.73 6.66 -3.57
C GLN A 142 -18.75 8.19 -3.52
N ALA A 143 -18.31 8.84 -4.59
CA ALA A 143 -18.56 10.26 -4.77
C ALA A 143 -20.08 10.48 -4.61
N GLY A 144 -20.52 10.89 -3.40
CA GLY A 144 -21.94 11.01 -3.06
C GLY A 144 -22.36 10.59 -1.66
N THR A 145 -21.65 9.70 -0.94
CA THR A 145 -22.16 9.17 0.35
C THR A 145 -21.30 9.57 1.54
N LEU A 146 -21.37 10.86 1.91
CA LEU A 146 -21.03 11.32 3.25
C LEU A 146 -22.08 10.77 4.23
N ILE A 147 -21.86 9.57 4.79
CA ILE A 147 -22.56 9.21 6.02
C ILE A 147 -21.73 9.77 7.17
N ALA A 148 -22.00 11.03 7.50
CA ALA A 148 -21.60 11.60 8.78
C ALA A 148 -22.29 10.78 9.88
N SER A 149 -21.54 9.97 10.61
CA SER A 149 -21.99 9.48 11.90
C SER A 149 -22.11 10.70 12.81
N LYS A 150 -23.33 11.06 13.22
CA LYS A 150 -23.58 12.17 14.15
C LYS A 150 -22.86 11.92 15.50
N PRO A 151 -22.45 13.00 16.21
CA PRO A 151 -21.92 12.91 17.56
C PRO A 151 -22.94 12.36 18.56
#